data_AF-A0AA41RTP7-F1
#
_entry.id   AF-A0AA41RTP7-F1
#
_cell.length_a   1.000
_cell.length_b   1.000
_cell.length_c   1.000
_cell.angle_alpha   90.00
_cell.angle_beta   90.00
_cell.angle_gamma   90.00
#
_symmetry.space_group_name_H-M   'P 1'
#
loop_
_entity.id
_entity.type
_entity.pdbx_description
1 polymer ?
#
loop_
_entity_poly.entity_id
_entity_poly.type
_entity_poly.pdbx_seq_one_letter_code
_entity_poly.pdbx_strand_id
1 'polypeptide(L)'
;MPHRELGIGIVPYSPLGRGFFSSGAKLVDNLADNDFRKNLPRFQAENLEHNKHIFEQVNKMAVKKGCTPSQLALAWVHHQGTDVCPIPGTTKIENLNQNVGALSVELTESELAELESLASNEDAVKGDRYATMNSTWKYSDTPALSSWKNE
;
A
#
# COMPACT_ATOMS: atom_id res chain seq x y z
N MET A 1 -0.78 -11.29 -21.47
CA MET A 1 -1.76 -11.12 -20.38
C MET A 1 -3.05 -10.69 -21.05
N PRO A 2 -4.16 -11.43 -20.92
CA PRO A 2 -5.35 -11.26 -21.76
C PRO A 2 -5.92 -9.82 -21.81
N HIS A 3 -5.79 -9.05 -20.72
CA HIS A 3 -6.26 -7.65 -20.69
C HIS A 3 -5.45 -6.71 -21.62
N ARG A 4 -4.14 -6.92 -21.74
CA ARG A 4 -3.28 -6.11 -22.62
C ARG A 4 -3.58 -6.35 -24.09
N GLU A 5 -3.86 -7.60 -24.45
CA GLU A 5 -4.29 -8.00 -25.80
C GLU A 5 -5.63 -7.34 -26.19
N LEU A 6 -6.45 -6.97 -25.20
CA LEU A 6 -7.73 -6.28 -25.37
C LEU A 6 -7.62 -4.75 -25.22
N GLY A 7 -6.43 -4.20 -25.00
CA GLY A 7 -6.24 -2.75 -24.79
C GLY A 7 -6.86 -2.20 -23.49
N ILE A 8 -7.04 -3.05 -22.47
CA ILE A 8 -7.65 -2.67 -21.19
C ILE A 8 -6.56 -2.18 -20.22
N GLY A 9 -6.74 -0.96 -19.70
CA GLY A 9 -5.86 -0.38 -18.69
C GLY A 9 -6.00 -1.02 -17.31
N ILE A 10 -4.93 -0.94 -16.51
CA ILE A 10 -4.87 -1.45 -15.14
C ILE A 10 -4.90 -0.26 -14.18
N VAL A 11 -5.78 -0.32 -13.18
CA VAL A 11 -5.90 0.73 -12.14
C VAL A 11 -5.58 0.13 -10.76
N PRO A 12 -4.31 0.12 -10.32
CA PRO A 12 -3.93 -0.39 -9.02
C PRO A 12 -4.46 0.47 -7.87
N TYR A 13 -5.23 -0.17 -6.98
CA TYR A 13 -5.72 0.47 -5.75
C TYR A 13 -4.79 0.16 -4.55
N SER A 14 -4.72 1.10 -3.60
CA SER A 14 -3.82 1.03 -2.44
C SER A 14 -2.36 0.68 -2.82
N PRO A 15 -1.75 1.39 -3.79
CA PRO A 15 -0.42 1.06 -4.32
C PRO A 15 0.67 1.13 -3.24
N LEU A 16 0.51 1.99 -2.23
CA LEU A 16 1.46 2.17 -1.13
C LEU A 16 1.29 1.15 0.02
N GLY A 17 0.69 -0.01 -0.24
CA GLY A 17 0.52 -1.05 0.78
C GLY A 17 -0.27 -0.57 2.00
N ARG A 18 -1.32 0.23 1.79
CA ARG A 18 -2.15 0.84 2.85
C ARG A 18 -1.38 1.74 3.84
N GLY A 19 -0.29 2.35 3.37
CA GLY A 19 0.57 3.25 4.14
C GLY A 19 1.89 2.62 4.57
N PHE A 20 2.06 1.31 4.36
CA PHE A 20 3.28 0.60 4.75
C PHE A 20 4.52 1.15 4.05
N PHE A 21 4.45 1.44 2.75
CA PHE A 21 5.58 2.03 2.02
C PHE A 21 5.80 3.52 2.31
N SER A 22 4.97 4.13 3.15
CA SER A 22 5.17 5.51 3.62
C SER A 22 5.82 5.60 4.99
N SER A 23 5.57 4.62 5.87
CA SER A 23 5.97 4.71 7.28
C SER A 23 6.65 3.45 7.82
N GLY A 24 6.70 2.37 7.05
CA GLY A 24 7.24 1.08 7.46
C GLY A 24 6.44 0.45 8.60
N ALA A 25 7.13 -0.34 9.42
CA ALA A 25 6.51 -1.00 10.57
C ALA A 25 5.90 -0.02 11.59
N LYS A 26 6.45 1.19 11.72
CA LYS A 26 5.94 2.26 12.59
C LYS A 26 4.55 2.76 12.19
N LEU A 27 4.04 2.34 11.02
CA LEU A 27 2.66 2.62 10.63
C LEU A 27 1.69 2.20 11.74
N VAL A 28 1.84 0.98 12.27
CA VAL A 28 0.87 0.36 13.19
C VAL A 28 0.77 1.12 14.51
N ASP A 29 1.88 1.67 14.98
CA ASP A 29 1.94 2.48 16.21
C ASP A 29 1.13 3.78 16.11
N ASN A 30 0.94 4.29 14.89
CA ASN A 30 0.24 5.55 14.63
C ASN A 30 -1.22 5.35 14.17
N LEU A 31 -1.70 4.11 14.13
CA LEU A 31 -3.09 3.82 13.78
C LEU A 31 -4.00 4.04 14.99
N ALA A 32 -5.16 4.66 14.73
CA ALA A 32 -6.23 4.72 15.73
C ALA A 32 -6.68 3.31 16.14
N ASP A 33 -7.20 3.16 17.36
CA ASP A 33 -7.58 1.84 17.89
C ASP A 33 -8.69 1.14 17.10
N ASN A 34 -9.55 1.92 16.46
CA ASN A 34 -10.62 1.42 15.59
C ASN A 34 -10.22 1.33 14.10
N ASP A 35 -8.95 1.55 13.74
CA ASP A 35 -8.51 1.45 12.35
C ASP A 35 -8.52 -0.01 11.88
N PHE A 36 -9.27 -0.30 10.81
CA PHE A 36 -9.42 -1.65 10.28
C PHE A 36 -8.08 -2.31 9.89
N ARG A 37 -7.05 -1.50 9.59
CA ARG A 37 -5.72 -2.00 9.23
C ARG A 37 -5.09 -2.80 10.38
N LYS A 38 -5.42 -2.48 11.64
CA LYS A 38 -4.96 -3.27 12.81
C LYS A 38 -5.40 -4.74 12.76
N ASN A 39 -6.45 -5.06 11.99
CA ASN A 39 -6.94 -6.43 11.82
C ASN A 39 -6.39 -7.14 10.58
N LEU A 40 -5.56 -6.47 9.76
CA LEU A 40 -5.01 -7.09 8.57
C LEU A 40 -3.91 -8.09 8.94
N PRO A 41 -3.91 -9.31 8.38
CA PRO A 41 -2.89 -10.32 8.68
C PRO A 41 -1.46 -9.82 8.48
N ARG A 42 -1.20 -9.04 7.42
CA ARG A 42 0.12 -8.44 7.14
C ARG A 42 0.66 -7.49 8.22
N PHE A 43 -0.21 -6.97 9.07
CA PHE A 43 0.12 -6.02 10.13
C PHE A 43 0.05 -6.62 11.53
N GLN A 44 -0.17 -7.94 11.65
CA GLN A 44 -0.01 -8.65 12.92
C GLN A 44 1.47 -8.79 13.27
N ALA A 45 1.80 -8.80 14.56
CA ALA A 45 3.17 -8.63 15.07
C ALA A 45 4.23 -9.48 14.34
N GLU A 46 4.05 -10.79 14.23
CA GLU A 46 5.02 -11.70 13.58
C GLU A 46 5.15 -11.42 12.08
N ASN A 47 4.04 -11.19 11.39
CA ASN A 47 4.02 -10.87 9.97
C ASN A 47 4.63 -9.49 9.69
N LEU A 48 4.35 -8.50 10.54
CA LEU A 48 4.89 -7.15 10.43
C LEU A 48 6.40 -7.16 10.64
N GLU A 49 6.87 -7.91 11.63
CA GLU A 49 8.29 -8.08 11.93
C GLU A 49 9.04 -8.74 10.76
N HIS A 50 8.44 -9.71 10.08
CA HIS A 50 8.97 -10.28 8.84
C HIS A 50 8.95 -9.26 7.69
N ASN A 51 7.79 -8.65 7.45
CA ASN A 51 7.55 -7.77 6.31
C ASN A 51 8.39 -6.47 6.37
N LYS A 52 8.84 -6.04 7.56
CA LYS A 52 9.63 -4.81 7.72
C LYS A 52 10.93 -4.84 6.91
N HIS A 53 11.51 -6.02 6.69
CA HIS A 53 12.75 -6.17 5.91
C HIS A 53 12.58 -5.60 4.48
N ILE A 54 11.42 -5.83 3.85
CA ILE A 54 11.14 -5.30 2.51
C ILE A 54 11.13 -3.77 2.54
N PHE A 55 10.46 -3.19 3.54
CA PHE A 55 10.46 -1.74 3.71
C PHE A 55 11.87 -1.18 3.91
N GLU A 56 12.71 -1.84 4.70
CA GLU A 56 14.09 -1.41 4.95
C GLU A 56 14.92 -1.41 3.66
N GLN A 57 14.79 -2.43 2.81
CA GLN A 57 15.47 -2.47 1.50
C GLN A 57 14.97 -1.37 0.56
N VAL A 58 13.64 -1.22 0.43
CA VAL A 58 13.02 -0.14 -0.37
C VAL A 58 13.47 1.23 0.13
N ASN A 59 13.52 1.43 1.45
CA ASN A 59 13.96 2.69 2.04
C ASN A 59 15.44 2.97 1.77
N LYS A 60 16.30 1.95 1.84
CA LYS A 60 17.73 2.08 1.49
C LYS A 60 17.91 2.49 0.03
N MET A 61 17.16 1.87 -0.88
CA MET A 61 17.17 2.25 -2.30
C MET A 61 16.66 3.68 -2.51
N ALA A 62 15.57 4.05 -1.84
CA ALA A 62 14.97 5.38 -1.97
C ALA A 62 15.95 6.48 -1.51
N VAL A 63 16.63 6.27 -0.38
CA VAL A 63 17.69 7.16 0.12
C VAL A 63 18.82 7.31 -0.89
N LYS A 64 19.32 6.20 -1.46
CA LYS A 64 20.37 6.23 -2.50
C LYS A 64 19.92 6.99 -3.75
N LYS A 65 18.64 6.89 -4.10
CA LYS A 65 18.03 7.57 -5.25
C LYS A 65 17.72 9.05 -4.99
N GLY A 66 17.65 9.47 -3.72
CA GLY A 66 17.26 10.83 -3.33
C GLY A 66 15.75 11.07 -3.36
N CYS A 67 14.93 10.04 -3.14
CA CYS A 67 13.47 10.13 -3.07
C CYS A 67 12.94 9.49 -1.78
N THR A 68 11.64 9.66 -1.50
CA THR A 68 11.02 8.98 -0.36
C THR A 68 10.65 7.53 -0.71
N PRO A 69 10.52 6.63 0.29
CA PRO A 69 10.07 5.25 0.05
C PRO A 69 8.70 5.19 -0.63
N SER A 70 7.81 6.16 -0.35
CA SER A 70 6.51 6.25 -1.02
C SER A 70 6.67 6.58 -2.50
N GLN A 71 7.57 7.52 -2.82
CA GLN A 71 7.86 7.88 -4.21
C GLN A 71 8.45 6.70 -4.97
N LEU A 72 9.45 6.01 -4.40
CA LEU A 72 10.06 4.85 -5.03
C LEU A 72 9.04 3.72 -5.29
N ALA A 73 8.22 3.40 -4.29
CA ALA A 73 7.19 2.37 -4.42
C ALA A 73 6.14 2.73 -5.47
N LEU A 74 5.68 3.98 -5.51
CA LEU A 74 4.70 4.43 -6.50
C LEU A 74 5.30 4.51 -7.91
N ALA A 75 6.55 4.96 -8.03
CA ALA A 75 7.29 4.97 -9.29
C ALA A 75 7.43 3.55 -9.87
N TRP A 76 7.74 2.56 -9.02
CA TRP A 76 7.78 1.16 -9.44
C TRP A 76 6.44 0.66 -9.98
N VAL A 77 5.32 1.07 -9.38
CA VAL A 77 3.97 0.74 -9.88
C VAL A 77 3.73 1.38 -11.26
N HIS A 78 4.11 2.64 -11.45
CA HIS A 78 4.03 3.29 -12.76
C HIS A 78 4.88 2.59 -13.83
N HIS A 79 6.03 2.04 -13.47
CA HIS A 79 6.92 1.33 -14.40
C HIS A 79 6.41 -0.06 -14.83
N GLN A 80 5.32 -0.57 -14.23
CA GLN A 80 4.75 -1.87 -14.64
C GLN A 80 4.13 -1.85 -16.04
N GLY A 81 3.87 -0.66 -16.59
CA GLY A 81 3.45 -0.48 -17.98
C GLY A 81 2.80 0.87 -18.22
N THR A 82 2.78 1.31 -19.48
CA THR A 82 2.12 2.55 -19.90
C THR A 82 0.59 2.49 -19.76
N ASP A 83 0.05 1.29 -19.57
CA ASP A 83 -1.35 0.97 -19.31
C ASP A 83 -1.70 0.99 -17.81
N VAL A 84 -0.75 1.33 -16.93
CA VAL A 84 -0.92 1.26 -15.47
C VAL A 84 -1.12 2.67 -14.88
N CYS A 85 -2.28 2.90 -14.26
CA CYS A 85 -2.65 4.17 -13.63
C CYS A 85 -3.02 3.94 -12.15
N PRO A 86 -2.05 3.98 -11.22
CA PRO A 86 -2.33 3.82 -9.79
C PRO A 86 -3.13 5.01 -9.24
N ILE A 87 -3.98 4.74 -8.24
CA ILE A 87 -4.85 5.73 -7.60
C ILE A 87 -4.48 5.92 -6.11
N PRO A 88 -3.32 6.53 -5.80
CA PRO A 88 -2.92 6.78 -4.42
C PRO A 88 -3.79 7.87 -3.78
N GLY A 89 -4.62 7.47 -2.80
CA GLY A 89 -5.42 8.40 -2.00
C GLY A 89 -4.64 9.02 -0.85
N THR A 90 -5.02 10.24 -0.46
CA THR A 90 -4.46 10.94 0.72
C THR A 90 -5.42 12.02 1.23
N THR A 91 -5.34 12.35 2.52
CA THR A 91 -6.02 13.49 3.15
C THR A 91 -5.09 14.67 3.44
N LYS A 92 -3.79 14.54 3.16
CA LYS A 92 -2.75 15.53 3.45
C LYS A 92 -2.11 16.04 2.16
N ILE A 93 -1.89 17.35 2.06
CA ILE A 93 -1.29 18.01 0.88
C ILE A 93 0.16 17.56 0.70
N GLU A 94 0.90 17.37 1.79
CA GLU A 94 2.29 16.93 1.75
C GLU A 94 2.41 15.57 1.07
N ASN A 95 1.52 14.64 1.40
CA ASN A 95 1.45 13.33 0.77
C ASN A 95 1.00 13.41 -0.69
N LEU A 96 0.12 14.36 -1.06
CA LEU A 96 -0.25 14.59 -2.46
C LEU A 96 0.99 15.02 -3.26
N ASN A 97 1.79 15.95 -2.72
CA ASN A 97 3.03 16.38 -3.34
C ASN A 97 4.03 15.23 -3.47
N GLN A 98 4.12 14.34 -2.47
CA GLN A 98 4.93 13.12 -2.57
C GLN A 98 4.44 12.18 -3.68
N ASN A 99 3.13 11.95 -3.78
CA ASN A 99 2.54 11.11 -4.83
C ASN A 99 2.84 11.67 -6.23
N VAL A 100 2.68 12.98 -6.42
CA VAL A 100 3.02 13.65 -7.70
C VAL A 100 4.51 13.54 -7.99
N GLY A 101 5.36 13.75 -6.99
CA GLY A 101 6.81 13.66 -7.14
C GLY A 101 7.33 12.27 -7.52
N ALA A 102 6.53 11.21 -7.34
CA ALA A 102 6.88 9.87 -7.81
C ALA A 102 7.00 9.79 -9.34
N LEU A 103 6.30 10.66 -10.07
CA LEU A 103 6.36 10.74 -11.54
C LEU A 103 7.73 11.20 -12.05
N SER A 104 8.54 11.84 -11.21
CA SER A 104 9.89 12.30 -11.56
C SER A 104 10.97 11.27 -11.19
N VAL A 105 10.61 10.11 -10.64
CA VAL A 105 11.56 9.07 -10.24
C VAL A 105 11.72 8.06 -11.38
N GLU A 106 12.82 8.19 -12.09
CA GLU A 106 13.22 7.28 -13.16
C GLU A 106 13.91 6.04 -12.58
N LEU A 107 13.42 4.84 -12.89
CA LEU A 107 14.03 3.58 -12.44
C LEU A 107 14.81 2.93 -13.58
N THR A 108 16.08 2.62 -13.32
CA THR A 108 16.90 1.82 -14.25
C THR A 108 16.44 0.36 -14.26
N GLU A 109 16.76 -0.37 -15.32
CA GLU A 109 16.46 -1.81 -15.42
C GLU A 109 17.02 -2.60 -14.23
N SER A 110 18.22 -2.24 -13.76
CA SER A 110 18.82 -2.87 -12.58
C SER A 110 18.05 -2.60 -11.30
N GLU A 111 17.53 -1.39 -11.11
CA GLU A 111 16.73 -1.04 -9.92
C GLU A 111 15.34 -1.69 -9.98
N LEU A 112 14.75 -1.79 -11.18
CA LEU A 112 13.50 -2.52 -11.38
C LEU A 112 13.69 -4.01 -11.04
N ALA A 113 14.77 -4.63 -11.51
CA ALA A 113 15.10 -6.01 -11.21
C ALA A 113 15.37 -6.23 -9.71
N GLU A 114 16.07 -5.29 -9.05
CA GLU A 114 16.28 -5.32 -7.60
C GLU A 114 14.95 -5.26 -6.85
N LEU A 115 14.08 -4.30 -7.18
CA LEU A 115 12.76 -4.17 -6.55
C LEU A 115 11.87 -5.39 -6.79
N GLU A 116 11.88 -5.95 -8.00
CA GLU A 116 11.16 -7.18 -8.33
C GLU A 116 11.64 -8.33 -7.43
N SER A 117 12.97 -8.52 -7.31
CA SER A 117 13.55 -9.59 -6.50
C SER A 117 13.18 -9.55 -5.02
N LEU A 118 12.84 -8.37 -4.48
CA LEU A 118 12.36 -8.22 -3.11
C LEU A 118 10.96 -8.83 -2.90
N ALA A 119 10.17 -8.97 -3.96
CA ALA A 119 8.76 -9.38 -3.91
C ALA A 119 8.47 -10.70 -4.64
N SER A 120 9.36 -11.19 -5.51
CA SER A 120 9.09 -12.39 -6.33
C SER A 120 9.17 -13.72 -5.57
N ASN A 121 9.70 -13.75 -4.33
CA ASN A 121 9.73 -14.97 -3.52
C ASN A 121 8.35 -15.21 -2.86
N GLU A 122 7.84 -16.45 -2.89
CA GLU A 122 6.59 -16.84 -2.21
C GLU A 122 6.58 -16.48 -0.72
N ASP A 123 7.76 -16.49 -0.08
CA ASP A 123 7.93 -16.14 1.33
C ASP A 123 8.29 -14.68 1.58
N ALA A 124 8.31 -13.83 0.54
CA ALA A 124 8.68 -12.42 0.68
C ALA A 124 7.75 -11.67 1.65
N VAL A 125 6.44 -11.87 1.52
CA VAL A 125 5.42 -11.19 2.35
C VAL A 125 4.62 -12.21 3.14
N LYS A 126 4.60 -12.08 4.46
CA LYS A 126 3.77 -12.90 5.35
C LYS A 126 2.44 -12.23 5.68
N GLY A 127 1.39 -13.04 5.73
CA GLY A 127 0.02 -12.62 5.99
C GLY A 127 -0.77 -12.24 4.72
N ASP A 128 -2.05 -12.61 4.71
CA ASP A 128 -2.99 -12.27 3.65
C ASP A 128 -3.23 -10.76 3.53
N ARG A 129 -3.55 -10.34 2.30
CA ARG A 129 -3.89 -8.93 2.00
C ARG A 129 -5.14 -8.45 2.75
N TYR A 130 -6.02 -9.36 3.11
CA TYR A 130 -7.26 -9.12 3.82
C TYR A 130 -7.41 -10.13 4.95
N ALA A 131 -8.07 -9.74 6.03
CA ALA A 131 -8.61 -10.72 6.95
C ALA A 131 -9.70 -11.54 6.23
N THR A 132 -9.92 -12.78 6.65
CA THR A 132 -11.13 -13.54 6.34
C THR A 132 -12.32 -12.82 6.98
N MET A 133 -12.86 -11.82 6.27
CA MET A 133 -14.00 -11.04 6.74
C MET A 133 -15.29 -11.82 6.46
N ASN A 134 -15.80 -12.53 7.47
CA ASN A 134 -17.20 -12.94 7.49
C ASN A 134 -18.04 -11.75 8.00
N SER A 135 -18.26 -10.74 7.13
CA SER A 135 -19.29 -9.75 7.38
C SER A 135 -20.64 -10.46 7.35
N THR A 136 -21.23 -10.68 8.53
CA THR A 136 -22.56 -11.29 8.66
C THR A 136 -23.60 -10.22 8.98
N TRP A 137 -24.87 -10.52 8.71
CA TRP A 137 -26.03 -9.67 9.04
C TRP A 137 -26.17 -9.40 10.55
N LYS A 138 -25.47 -10.16 11.40
CA LYS A 138 -25.62 -10.18 12.86
C LYS A 138 -25.32 -8.84 13.54
N TYR A 139 -24.60 -7.94 12.87
CA TYR A 139 -24.23 -6.62 13.39
C TYR A 139 -24.62 -5.48 12.44
N SER A 140 -25.54 -5.75 11.50
CA SER A 140 -26.07 -4.75 10.57
C SER A 140 -27.29 -4.04 11.15
N ASP A 141 -27.18 -3.57 12.39
CA ASP A 141 -28.29 -2.87 13.06
C ASP A 141 -28.39 -1.42 12.58
N THR A 142 -29.62 -0.93 12.45
CA THR A 142 -29.91 0.49 12.20
C THR A 142 -30.16 1.18 13.54
N PRO A 143 -29.45 2.28 13.86
CA PRO A 143 -29.70 3.02 15.09
C PRO A 143 -31.17 3.44 15.20
N ALA A 144 -31.79 3.14 16.34
CA ALA A 144 -33.19 3.49 16.58
C ALA A 144 -33.39 5.00 16.47
N LEU A 145 -34.56 5.44 15.96
CA LEU A 145 -34.88 6.86 15.82
C LEU A 145 -34.70 7.66 17.12
N SER A 146 -34.87 7.01 18.28
CA SER A 146 -34.66 7.60 19.60
C SER A 146 -33.20 7.92 19.94
N SER A 147 -32.23 7.33 19.23
CA SER A 147 -30.80 7.60 19.43
C SER A 147 -30.28 8.75 18.56
N TRP A 148 -31.14 9.34 17.73
CA TRP A 148 -30.78 10.45 16.86
C TRP A 148 -30.83 11.72 17.72
N LYS A 149 -29.76 12.50 17.72
CA LYS A 149 -29.77 13.81 18.39
C LYS A 149 -30.60 14.76 17.53
N ASN A 150 -31.59 15.41 18.12
CA ASN A 150 -32.26 16.54 17.48
C ASN A 150 -31.25 17.69 17.47
N GLU A 151 -30.83 18.11 16.27
CA GLU A 151 -30.14 19.39 16.07
C GLU A 151 -31.09 20.57 16.29
#